data_AF-A0A951ZMW3-F1
#
_entry.id   AF-A0A951ZMW3-F1
#
_cell.length_a   1.000
_cell.length_b   1.000
_cell.length_c   1.000
_cell.angle_alpha   90.00
_cell.angle_beta   90.00
_cell.angle_gamma   90.00
#
_symmetry.space_group_name_H-M   'P 1'
#
loop_
_entity.id
_entity.type
_entity.pdbx_description
1 polymer ?
#
loop_
_entity_poly.entity_id
_entity_poly.type
_entity_poly.pdbx_seq_one_letter_code
_entity_poly.pdbx_strand_id
1 'polypeptide(L)'
;MRFFILIIAFLGLSLSSRAAIDMSRANEAYSKGKFDEALSLYRQLSEQDNISWALYYNLANAAFKTGNYAEAVLNYEKAVRLNPNNPDILYNLKVTQSQLPDKQTVLTYAGLTGFLLSVRN
;
A
#
# COMPACT_ATOMS: atom_id res chain seq x y z
N MET A 1 -33.01 39.48 -26.33
CA MET A 1 -32.41 39.49 -24.97
C MET A 1 -32.34 38.12 -24.29
N ARG A 2 -33.27 37.18 -24.52
CA ARG A 2 -33.23 35.86 -23.84
C ARG A 2 -32.21 34.86 -24.40
N PHE A 3 -31.68 35.09 -25.60
CA PHE A 3 -30.63 34.25 -26.22
C PHE A 3 -29.21 34.47 -25.63
N PHE A 4 -28.97 35.55 -24.87
CA PHE A 4 -27.64 35.87 -24.34
C PHE A 4 -27.33 35.20 -22.98
N ILE A 5 -28.35 34.64 -22.32
CA ILE A 5 -28.20 33.91 -21.05
C ILE A 5 -27.84 32.43 -21.31
N LEU A 6 -27.76 32.01 -22.57
CA LEU A 6 -27.38 30.65 -22.98
C LEU A 6 -25.86 30.39 -23.03
N ILE A 7 -24.99 31.37 -22.74
CA ILE A 7 -23.54 31.22 -22.98
C ILE A 7 -22.70 31.17 -21.69
N ILE A 8 -23.19 31.66 -20.55
CA ILE A 8 -22.39 31.72 -19.31
C ILE A 8 -22.63 30.52 -18.36
N ALA A 9 -23.71 29.75 -18.54
CA ALA A 9 -24.07 28.66 -17.62
C ALA A 9 -23.55 27.27 -18.01
N PHE A 10 -22.86 27.13 -19.14
CA PHE A 10 -22.36 25.83 -19.63
C PHE A 10 -20.83 25.75 -19.71
N LEU A 11 -20.12 26.78 -19.23
CA LEU A 11 -18.67 26.80 -19.13
C LEU A 11 -18.28 26.49 -17.68
N GLY A 12 -17.73 25.29 -17.41
CA GLY A 12 -16.85 25.13 -16.24
C GLY A 12 -17.21 24.10 -15.19
N LEU A 13 -17.99 23.05 -15.49
CA LEU A 13 -17.94 21.82 -14.68
C LEU A 13 -17.24 20.69 -15.43
N SER A 14 -16.01 20.94 -15.90
CA SER A 14 -15.00 19.88 -15.88
C SER A 14 -14.61 19.67 -14.43
N LEU A 15 -15.48 18.97 -13.68
CA LEU A 15 -15.06 18.27 -12.48
C LEU A 15 -14.09 17.20 -12.99
N SER A 16 -12.82 17.56 -13.17
CA SER A 16 -11.76 16.59 -13.18
C SER A 16 -11.86 15.94 -11.81
N SER A 17 -12.62 14.84 -11.72
CA SER A 17 -12.57 13.94 -10.60
C SER A 17 -11.09 13.58 -10.51
N ARG A 18 -10.39 14.17 -9.54
CA ARG A 18 -9.05 13.76 -9.19
C ARG A 18 -9.22 12.29 -8.83
N ALA A 19 -8.90 11.39 -9.77
CA ALA A 19 -9.28 9.99 -9.65
C ALA A 19 -8.80 9.53 -8.29
N ALA A 20 -9.74 9.20 -7.40
CA ALA A 20 -9.39 8.73 -6.07
C ALA A 20 -8.46 7.54 -6.29
N ILE A 21 -7.31 7.55 -5.61
CA ILE A 21 -6.40 6.42 -5.72
C ILE A 21 -7.15 5.23 -5.16
N ASP A 22 -7.23 4.17 -5.95
CA ASP A 22 -7.88 2.93 -5.57
C ASP A 22 -6.91 1.76 -5.72
N MET A 23 -7.31 0.61 -5.16
CA MET A 23 -6.55 -0.63 -5.27
C MET A 23 -6.36 -1.05 -6.74
N SER A 24 -7.30 -0.71 -7.63
CA SER A 24 -7.26 -1.11 -9.04
C SER A 24 -6.05 -0.50 -9.75
N ARG A 25 -5.85 0.82 -9.61
CA ARG A 25 -4.72 1.52 -10.22
C ARG A 25 -3.38 1.02 -9.69
N ALA A 26 -3.28 0.76 -8.38
CA ALA A 26 -2.06 0.22 -7.78
C ALA A 26 -1.77 -1.21 -8.27
N ASN A 27 -2.80 -2.07 -8.35
CA ASN A 27 -2.70 -3.42 -8.89
C ASN A 27 -2.31 -3.41 -10.38
N GLU A 28 -2.82 -2.46 -11.16
CA GLU A 28 -2.48 -2.30 -12.58
C GLU A 28 -1.02 -1.90 -12.77
N ALA A 29 -0.52 -0.94 -11.98
CA ALA A 29 0.90 -0.59 -11.99
C ALA A 29 1.77 -1.81 -11.65
N TYR A 30 1.36 -2.59 -10.64
CA TYR A 30 2.05 -3.81 -10.23
C TYR A 30 2.07 -4.86 -11.34
N SER A 31 0.94 -5.13 -11.99
CA SER A 31 0.83 -6.14 -13.05
C SER A 31 1.62 -5.76 -14.31
N LYS A 32 1.80 -4.46 -14.56
CA LYS A 32 2.66 -3.92 -15.62
C LYS A 32 4.15 -3.90 -15.26
N GLY A 33 4.54 -4.42 -14.08
CA GLY A 33 5.93 -4.45 -13.61
C GLY A 33 6.47 -3.09 -13.15
N LYS A 34 5.60 -2.08 -13.01
CA LYS A 34 5.97 -0.74 -12.55
C LYS A 34 5.97 -0.71 -11.02
N PHE A 35 6.91 -1.44 -10.42
CA PHE A 35 6.88 -1.71 -8.99
C PHE A 35 7.06 -0.47 -8.11
N ASP A 36 7.89 0.50 -8.52
CA ASP A 36 8.04 1.78 -7.79
C ASP A 36 6.75 2.61 -7.81
N GLU A 37 6.04 2.63 -8.95
CA GLU A 37 4.74 3.30 -9.06
C GLU A 37 3.70 2.59 -8.17
N ALA A 38 3.64 1.26 -8.23
CA ALA A 38 2.75 0.46 -7.39
C ALA A 38 3.02 0.68 -5.90
N LEU A 39 4.29 0.69 -5.49
CA LEU A 39 4.72 0.95 -4.12
C LEU A 39 4.20 2.31 -3.64
N SER A 40 4.40 3.36 -4.45
CA SER A 40 3.91 4.71 -4.13
C SER A 40 2.38 4.77 -4.00
N LEU A 41 1.65 4.12 -4.92
CA LEU A 41 0.19 4.10 -4.88
C LEU A 41 -0.35 3.34 -3.66
N TYR A 42 0.22 2.17 -3.33
CA TYR A 42 -0.18 1.43 -2.13
C TYR A 42 0.15 2.19 -0.84
N ARG A 43 1.27 2.93 -0.80
CA ARG A 43 1.62 3.73 0.38
C ARG A 43 0.60 4.85 0.59
N GLN A 44 0.22 5.56 -0.47
CA GLN A 44 -0.84 6.57 -0.43
C GLN A 44 -2.18 6.00 0.01
N LEU A 45 -2.54 4.79 -0.46
CA LEU A 45 -3.75 4.09 0.03
C LEU A 45 -3.68 3.81 1.53
N SER A 46 -2.52 3.42 2.04
CA SER A 46 -2.34 3.13 3.47
C SER A 46 -2.41 4.38 4.36
N GLU A 47 -2.13 5.56 3.81
CA GLU A 47 -2.23 6.86 4.49
C GLU A 47 -3.69 7.37 4.55
N GLN A 48 -4.58 6.85 3.70
CA GLN A 48 -6.01 7.20 3.67
C GLN A 48 -6.84 6.36 4.66
N ASP A 49 -6.22 5.84 5.72
CA ASP A 49 -6.82 4.92 6.69
C ASP A 49 -7.45 3.67 6.05
N ASN A 50 -7.04 3.29 4.84
CA ASN A 50 -7.44 2.03 4.25
C ASN A 50 -6.67 0.90 4.93
N ILE A 51 -7.37 0.12 5.75
CA ILE A 51 -6.77 -0.96 6.55
C ILE A 51 -7.35 -2.28 6.04
N SER A 52 -6.53 -3.05 5.33
CA SER A 52 -6.88 -4.41 4.94
C SER A 52 -5.63 -5.27 4.80
N TRP A 53 -5.78 -6.58 5.05
CA TRP A 53 -4.68 -7.53 4.83
C TRP A 53 -4.20 -7.49 3.38
N ALA A 54 -5.11 -7.31 2.42
CA ALA A 54 -4.81 -7.28 1.00
C ALA A 54 -3.98 -6.06 0.61
N LEU A 55 -4.29 -4.88 1.15
CA LEU A 55 -3.49 -3.68 0.92
C LEU A 55 -2.07 -3.86 1.46
N TYR A 56 -1.92 -4.29 2.72
CA TYR A 56 -0.59 -4.46 3.30
C TYR A 56 0.21 -5.59 2.62
N TYR A 57 -0.45 -6.66 2.21
CA TYR A 57 0.17 -7.73 1.41
C TYR A 57 0.68 -7.21 0.07
N ASN A 58 -0.13 -6.42 -0.65
CA ASN A 58 0.26 -5.87 -1.95
C ASN A 58 1.34 -4.78 -1.83
N LEU A 59 1.26 -3.94 -0.80
CA LEU A 59 2.30 -2.98 -0.46
C LEU A 59 3.63 -3.70 -0.18
N ALA A 60 3.60 -4.77 0.61
CA ALA A 60 4.77 -5.59 0.91
C ALA A 60 5.34 -6.27 -0.35
N ASN A 61 4.49 -6.79 -1.23
CA ASN A 61 4.90 -7.33 -2.52
C ASN A 61 5.61 -6.28 -3.39
N ALA A 62 5.11 -5.06 -3.45
CA ALA A 62 5.74 -3.97 -4.21
C ALA A 62 7.08 -3.55 -3.59
N ALA A 63 7.15 -3.45 -2.26
CA ALA A 63 8.38 -3.18 -1.53
C ALA A 63 9.43 -4.28 -1.76
N PHE A 64 9.03 -5.56 -1.75
CA PHE A 64 9.91 -6.68 -2.04
C PHE A 64 10.50 -6.59 -3.46
N LYS A 65 9.64 -6.30 -4.46
CA LYS A 65 10.07 -6.18 -5.86
C LYS A 65 11.01 -5.02 -6.13
N THR A 66 11.01 -4.00 -5.28
CA THR A 66 11.91 -2.84 -5.34
C THR A 66 13.13 -2.98 -4.43
N GLY A 67 13.33 -4.15 -3.79
CA GLY A 67 14.46 -4.42 -2.91
C GLY A 67 14.34 -3.81 -1.51
N ASN A 68 13.21 -3.19 -1.18
CA ASN A 68 12.91 -2.58 0.12
C ASN A 68 12.46 -3.65 1.13
N TYR A 69 13.33 -4.62 1.42
CA TYR A 69 12.96 -5.82 2.19
C TYR A 69 12.51 -5.54 3.62
N ALA A 70 13.08 -4.54 4.30
CA ALA A 70 12.65 -4.14 5.64
C ALA A 70 11.20 -3.62 5.66
N GLU A 71 10.84 -2.77 4.70
CA GLU A 71 9.45 -2.27 4.56
C GLU A 71 8.50 -3.41 4.16
N ALA A 72 8.96 -4.34 3.32
CA ALA A 72 8.19 -5.52 2.96
C ALA A 72 7.87 -6.39 4.19
N VAL A 73 8.86 -6.69 5.04
CA VAL A 73 8.64 -7.43 6.31
C VAL A 73 7.58 -6.74 7.16
N LEU A 74 7.74 -5.43 7.39
CA LEU A 74 6.82 -4.65 8.23
C LEU A 74 5.37 -4.69 7.72
N ASN A 75 5.17 -4.62 6.40
CA ASN A 75 3.84 -4.67 5.82
C ASN A 75 3.28 -6.10 5.75
N TYR A 76 4.11 -7.11 5.51
CA TYR A 76 3.67 -8.50 5.65
C TYR A 76 3.23 -8.81 7.09
N GLU A 77 3.93 -8.33 8.11
CA GLU A 77 3.52 -8.49 9.51
C GLU A 77 2.17 -7.83 9.81
N LYS A 78 1.92 -6.63 9.27
CA LYS A 78 0.60 -5.99 9.35
C LYS A 78 -0.47 -6.87 8.68
N ALA A 79 -0.17 -7.44 7.52
CA ALA A 79 -1.08 -8.33 6.81
C ALA A 79 -1.35 -9.63 7.58
N VAL A 80 -0.33 -10.25 8.20
CA VAL A 80 -0.47 -11.43 9.08
C VAL A 80 -1.35 -11.11 10.28
N ARG A 81 -1.20 -9.95 10.92
CA ARG A 81 -2.07 -9.58 12.04
C ARG A 81 -3.56 -9.51 11.66
N LEU A 82 -3.87 -9.12 10.44
CA LEU A 82 -5.23 -9.02 9.93
C LEU A 82 -5.75 -10.35 9.34
N ASN A 83 -4.86 -11.23 8.87
CA ASN A 83 -5.20 -12.53 8.32
C ASN A 83 -4.11 -13.58 8.64
N PRO A 84 -4.10 -14.11 9.87
CA PRO A 84 -2.95 -14.86 10.42
C PRO A 84 -2.74 -16.24 9.80
N ASN A 85 -3.78 -16.81 9.18
CA ASN A 85 -3.73 -18.16 8.60
C ASN A 85 -3.58 -18.15 7.08
N ASN A 86 -3.29 -17.00 6.47
CA ASN A 86 -3.09 -16.92 5.03
C ASN A 86 -1.71 -17.48 4.65
N PRO A 87 -1.65 -18.61 3.92
CA PRO A 87 -0.38 -19.27 3.61
C PRO A 87 0.54 -18.42 2.73
N ASP A 88 -0.02 -17.61 1.83
CA ASP A 88 0.77 -16.76 0.91
C ASP A 88 1.48 -15.64 1.67
N ILE A 89 0.79 -15.01 2.63
CA ILE A 89 1.38 -13.97 3.48
C ILE A 89 2.54 -14.56 4.30
N LEU A 90 2.31 -15.71 4.95
CA LEU A 90 3.32 -16.37 5.78
C LEU A 90 4.53 -16.82 4.96
N TYR A 91 4.30 -17.39 3.78
CA TYR A 91 5.35 -17.79 2.86
C TYR A 91 6.18 -16.59 2.39
N ASN A 92 5.53 -15.54 1.89
CA ASN A 92 6.24 -14.35 1.39
C ASN A 92 6.98 -13.60 2.50
N LEU A 93 6.41 -13.54 3.71
CA LEU A 93 7.10 -12.97 4.88
C LEU A 93 8.41 -13.72 5.14
N LYS A 94 8.38 -15.06 5.17
CA LYS A 94 9.56 -15.89 5.40
C LYS A 94 10.61 -15.72 4.31
N VAL A 95 10.18 -15.67 3.04
CA VAL A 95 11.08 -15.42 1.89
C VAL A 95 11.71 -14.03 1.99
N THR A 96 10.94 -13.02 2.41
CA THR A 96 11.45 -11.65 2.56
C THR A 96 12.44 -11.55 3.71
N GLN A 97 12.17 -12.20 4.84
CA GLN A 97 13.08 -12.24 5.98
C GLN A 97 14.44 -12.87 5.63
N SER A 98 14.48 -13.83 4.70
CA SER A 98 15.75 -14.42 4.27
C SER A 98 16.59 -13.51 3.37
N GLN A 99 16.04 -12.39 2.88
CA GLN A 99 16.79 -11.40 2.11
C GLN A 99 17.53 -10.40 3.01
N LEU A 100 17.25 -10.38 4.32
CA LEU A 100 17.90 -9.47 5.25
C LEU A 100 19.23 -10.07 5.75
N PRO A 101 20.32 -9.28 5.81
CA PRO A 101 21.66 -9.77 6.15
C PRO A 101 21.79 -10.39 7.54
N ASP A 102 20.93 -10.00 8.49
CA ASP A 102 20.95 -10.54 9.85
C ASP A 102 19.53 -10.72 10.45
N LYS A 103 19.39 -11.72 11.32
CA LYS A 103 18.15 -11.99 12.06
C LYS A 103 17.81 -10.88 13.06
N GLN A 104 18.81 -10.12 13.51
CA GLN A 104 18.63 -9.07 14.51
C GLN A 104 17.84 -7.90 13.94
N THR A 105 18.00 -7.60 12.66
CA THR A 105 17.28 -6.59 11.89
C THR A 105 15.80 -6.96 11.81
N VAL A 106 15.49 -8.22 11.49
CA VAL A 106 14.12 -8.75 11.51
C VAL A 106 13.49 -8.59 12.90
N LEU A 107 14.20 -9.00 13.95
CA LEU A 107 13.71 -8.90 15.33
C LEU A 107 13.58 -7.45 15.81
N THR A 108 14.43 -6.55 15.32
CA THR A 108 14.37 -5.12 15.63
C THR A 108 13.13 -4.51 14.99
N TYR A 109 12.84 -4.80 13.72
CA TYR A 109 11.62 -4.33 13.06
C TYR A 109 10.35 -4.95 13.68
N ALA A 110 10.34 -6.25 13.94
CA ALA A 110 9.21 -6.95 14.56
C ALA A 110 8.94 -6.51 16.01
N GLY A 111 10.02 -6.28 16.78
CA GLY A 111 9.96 -5.80 18.15
C GLY A 111 9.51 -4.34 18.24
N LEU A 112 10.00 -3.48 17.35
CA LEU A 112 9.58 -2.08 17.26
C LEU A 112 8.12 -1.95 16.80
N THR A 113 7.66 -2.77 15.85
CA THR A 113 6.24 -2.75 15.44
C THR A 113 5.32 -3.24 16.56
N GLY A 114 5.70 -4.30 17.28
CA GLY A 114 4.98 -4.76 18.47
C GLY A 114 4.91 -3.69 19.57
N PHE A 115 6.05 -3.07 19.88
CA PHE A 115 6.15 -2.03 20.90
C PHE A 115 5.38 -0.76 20.51
N LEU A 116 5.64 -0.17 19.34
CA LEU A 116 5.01 1.09 18.90
C LEU A 116 3.48 0.99 18.78
N LEU A 117 2.95 -0.18 18.43
CA LEU A 117 1.50 -0.41 18.37
C LEU A 117 0.89 -0.65 19.76
N SER A 118 1.66 -1.20 20.72
CA SER A 118 1.19 -1.32 22.11
C SER A 118 1.08 0.03 22.84
N VAL A 119 1.85 1.04 22.42
CA VAL A 119 1.80 2.40 23.02
C VAL A 119 0.71 3.27 22.37
N ARG A 120 0.14 2.86 21.23
CA ARG A 120 -0.87 3.63 20.49
C ARG A 120 -2.32 3.23 20.83
N ASN A 121 -2.51 2.40 21.85
CA ASN A 121 -3.81 2.04 22.44
C ASN A 121 -4.02 2.75 23.77
#